data_AF-A0A926CTM8-F1
#
_entry.id   AF-A0A926CTM8-F1
#
_cell.length_a   1.000
_cell.length_b   1.000
_cell.length_c   1.000
_cell.angle_alpha   90.00
_cell.angle_beta   90.00
_cell.angle_gamma   90.00
#
_symmetry.space_group_name_H-M   'P 1'
#
loop_
_entity.id
_entity.type
_entity.pdbx_description
1 polymer ?
#
loop_
_entity_poly.entity_id
_entity_poly.type
_entity_poly.pdbx_seq_one_letter_code
_entity_poly.pdbx_strand_id
1 'polypeptide(L)'
;MMLLSWRLWRAIFHNSLYEFPVLVRSPEGQPETRVLSWYRSKAGVGGLLLIIALALMLYPPLMPLLMILLFMLLVLFAGTLSGWTAATRIAKTIFREQEKARYDLLLLTPPGVLGVHWAIVTRNLRDDRLLRWLRWLPSGFFIFIAFLLFGLLIGIVTTSFLWLLNDALLGFSALFQVSAGLLVITILYTDYLQSVVLGVLVGILLPTYARTQAENSAYALASACFFAVQATYYLVFGLSGLWLTAQVILPALVQGRQVIAVIVLAICLAVMFASREIAVRWLWRQAEERLQFDALDSGVRA
;
A
#
# COMPACT_ATOMS: atom_id res chain seq x y z
N MET A 1 -1.59 -16.13 14.80
CA MET A 1 -0.41 -15.93 13.94
C MET A 1 -0.47 -14.51 13.36
N MET A 2 0.59 -13.71 13.52
CA MET A 2 0.68 -12.40 12.87
C MET A 2 1.06 -12.55 11.40
N LEU A 3 0.45 -11.73 10.55
CA LEU A 3 0.66 -11.70 9.10
C LEU A 3 2.07 -11.22 8.77
N LEU A 4 2.70 -11.82 7.77
CA LEU A 4 4.08 -11.50 7.36
C LEU A 4 4.15 -10.07 6.85
N SER A 5 3.19 -9.65 6.01
CA SER A 5 3.08 -8.27 5.53
C SER A 5 3.09 -7.25 6.67
N TRP A 6 2.36 -7.54 7.75
CA TRP A 6 2.34 -6.69 8.95
C TRP A 6 3.66 -6.70 9.74
N ARG A 7 4.33 -7.84 9.81
CA ARG A 7 5.66 -7.95 10.44
C ARG A 7 6.71 -7.17 9.66
N LEU A 8 6.73 -7.32 8.33
CA LEU A 8 7.62 -6.57 7.43
C LEU A 8 7.34 -5.06 7.51
N TRP A 9 6.07 -4.66 7.46
CA TRP A 9 5.67 -3.26 7.62
C TRP A 9 6.18 -2.68 8.94
N ARG A 10 5.95 -3.35 10.08
CA ARG A 10 6.47 -2.89 11.36
C ARG A 10 7.98 -2.87 11.41
N ALA A 11 8.65 -3.89 10.86
CA ALA A 11 10.10 -3.92 10.81
C ALA A 11 10.68 -2.75 9.99
N ILE A 12 10.04 -2.36 8.89
CA ILE A 12 10.43 -1.21 8.08
C ILE A 12 10.34 0.09 8.89
N PHE A 13 9.19 0.32 9.55
CA PHE A 13 8.86 1.64 10.10
C PHE A 13 9.16 1.82 11.58
N HIS A 14 9.20 0.74 12.38
CA HIS A 14 9.30 0.83 13.84
C HIS A 14 10.65 0.37 14.39
N ASN A 15 11.43 -0.49 13.72
CA ASN A 15 12.47 -1.26 14.41
C ASN A 15 13.89 -1.27 13.82
N SER A 16 14.22 -0.50 12.78
CA SER A 16 15.29 -0.94 11.86
C SER A 16 16.68 -0.30 11.95
N LEU A 17 16.92 0.75 12.73
CA LEU A 17 18.18 1.51 12.59
C LEU A 17 19.08 1.60 13.83
N TYR A 18 18.61 1.15 14.99
CA TYR A 18 19.50 1.07 16.16
C TYR A 18 20.55 -0.04 16.02
N GLU A 19 20.34 -0.98 15.10
CA GLU A 19 21.20 -2.16 14.95
C GLU A 19 22.37 -1.98 13.96
N PHE A 20 22.39 -0.91 13.15
CA PHE A 20 23.43 -0.69 12.13
C PHE A 20 24.17 0.65 12.29
N PRO A 21 25.12 0.75 13.25
CA PRO A 21 25.89 1.96 13.51
C PRO A 21 26.61 2.52 12.27
N VAL A 22 27.00 1.63 11.35
CA VAL A 22 27.70 1.98 10.10
C VAL A 22 26.83 2.84 9.18
N LEU A 23 25.51 2.66 9.17
CA LEU A 23 24.60 3.43 8.32
C LEU A 23 24.24 4.79 8.90
N VAL A 24 24.42 4.99 10.21
CA VAL A 24 24.13 6.25 10.90
C VAL A 24 25.17 7.33 10.57
N ARG A 25 26.38 6.96 10.15
CA ARG A 25 27.52 7.88 10.01
C ARG A 25 27.81 8.38 8.60
N SER A 26 27.03 8.03 7.57
CA SER A 26 27.24 8.54 6.22
C SER A 26 26.74 9.99 6.11
N PRO A 27 27.62 11.01 6.02
CA PRO A 27 27.23 12.43 6.03
C PRO A 27 26.68 12.93 4.67
N GLU A 28 26.56 12.05 3.69
CA GLU A 28 26.25 12.43 2.31
C GLU A 28 24.75 12.45 2.06
N GLY A 29 24.18 13.64 2.19
CA GLY A 29 22.82 13.92 1.78
C GLY A 29 22.46 15.37 1.97
N GLN A 30 23.21 16.29 1.36
CA GLN A 30 22.74 17.67 1.21
C GLN A 30 21.32 17.61 0.60
N PRO A 31 20.32 18.26 1.21
CA PRO A 31 18.97 18.28 0.68
C PRO A 31 18.98 19.07 -0.63
N GLU A 32 19.16 18.39 -1.76
CA GLU A 32 19.09 18.99 -3.08
C GLU A 32 17.83 19.85 -3.19
N THR A 33 18.04 21.07 -3.70
CA THR A 33 17.11 22.17 -3.98
C THR A 33 15.93 21.81 -4.92
N ARG A 34 15.71 20.53 -5.22
CA ARG A 34 14.54 19.97 -5.95
C ARG A 34 13.20 20.13 -5.22
N VAL A 35 13.21 20.70 -4.01
CA VAL A 35 12.00 20.94 -3.20
C VAL A 35 11.04 21.91 -3.89
N LEU A 36 11.57 22.96 -4.53
CA LEU A 36 10.73 23.99 -5.16
C LEU A 36 10.07 23.50 -6.47
N SER A 37 10.77 22.72 -7.30
CA SER A 37 10.21 22.23 -8.56
C SER A 37 9.13 21.16 -8.35
N TRP A 38 9.26 20.34 -7.30
CA TRP A 38 8.26 19.33 -6.96
C TRP A 38 6.97 19.93 -6.37
N TYR A 39 7.09 20.97 -5.52
CA TYR A 39 5.93 21.70 -4.99
C TYR A 39 5.13 22.38 -6.10
N ARG A 40 5.83 22.94 -7.10
CA ARG A 40 5.23 23.58 -8.28
C ARG A 40 4.49 22.59 -9.19
N SER A 41 4.98 21.34 -9.31
CA SER A 41 4.30 20.27 -10.04
C SER A 41 3.05 19.75 -9.33
N LYS A 42 3.06 19.65 -8.00
CA LYS A 42 1.92 19.12 -7.22
C LYS A 42 0.81 20.14 -6.94
N ALA A 43 1.12 21.44 -6.99
CA ALA A 43 0.10 22.48 -6.93
C ALA A 43 -0.96 22.33 -8.04
N GLY A 44 -0.55 21.87 -9.24
CA GLY A 44 -1.47 21.60 -10.35
C GLY A 44 -2.42 20.42 -10.08
N VAL A 45 -1.92 19.34 -9.49
CA VAL A 45 -2.75 18.16 -9.14
C VAL A 45 -3.73 18.51 -8.01
N GLY A 46 -3.27 19.23 -7.00
CA GLY A 46 -4.13 19.72 -5.92
C GLY A 46 -5.22 20.67 -6.43
N GLY A 47 -4.86 21.60 -7.32
CA GLY A 47 -5.81 22.51 -7.96
C GLY A 47 -6.85 21.78 -8.81
N LEU A 48 -6.45 20.78 -9.61
CA LEU A 48 -7.36 19.96 -10.39
C LEU A 48 -8.35 19.20 -9.49
N LEU A 49 -7.87 18.55 -8.43
CA LEU A 49 -8.72 17.85 -7.47
C LEU A 49 -9.70 18.79 -6.78
N LEU A 50 -9.29 20.02 -6.48
CA LEU A 50 -10.12 21.03 -5.85
C LEU A 50 -11.19 21.57 -6.82
N ILE A 51 -10.86 21.76 -8.10
CA ILE A 51 -11.82 22.11 -9.17
C ILE A 51 -12.83 20.99 -9.38
N ILE A 52 -12.36 19.74 -9.42
CA ILE A 52 -13.26 18.57 -9.50
C ILE A 52 -14.18 18.55 -8.27
N ALA A 53 -13.65 18.68 -7.05
CA ALA A 53 -14.48 18.73 -5.85
C ALA A 53 -15.53 19.87 -5.88
N LEU A 54 -15.16 21.06 -6.34
CA LEU A 54 -16.06 22.21 -6.51
C LEU A 54 -17.13 21.98 -7.59
N ALA A 55 -16.76 21.42 -8.74
CA ALA A 55 -17.70 21.06 -9.80
C ALA A 55 -18.70 19.99 -9.34
N LEU A 56 -18.30 19.13 -8.41
CA LEU A 56 -19.14 18.08 -7.85
C LEU A 56 -20.10 18.58 -6.77
N MET A 57 -19.80 19.72 -6.14
CA MET A 57 -20.75 20.39 -5.24
C MET A 57 -22.00 20.93 -5.98
N LEU A 58 -21.96 21.07 -7.31
CA LEU A 58 -23.12 21.49 -8.11
C LEU A 58 -24.22 20.43 -8.24
N TYR A 59 -23.97 19.15 -7.88
CA TYR A 59 -24.96 18.07 -7.97
C TYR A 59 -25.15 17.34 -6.63
N PRO A 60 -26.00 17.89 -5.71
CA PRO A 60 -26.19 17.38 -4.35
C PRO A 60 -26.55 15.89 -4.24
N PRO A 61 -27.41 15.28 -5.08
CA PRO A 61 -27.84 13.90 -4.86
C PRO A 61 -26.77 12.86 -5.22
N LEU A 62 -25.79 13.20 -6.08
CA LEU A 62 -24.71 12.29 -6.48
C LEU A 62 -23.42 12.50 -5.69
N MET A 63 -23.32 13.61 -4.96
CA MET A 63 -22.11 14.04 -4.28
C MET A 63 -21.55 12.99 -3.29
N PRO A 64 -22.35 12.34 -2.42
CA PRO A 64 -21.81 11.35 -1.48
C PRO A 64 -21.25 10.10 -2.16
N LEU A 65 -21.97 9.56 -3.16
CA LEU A 65 -21.55 8.38 -3.92
C LEU A 65 -20.21 8.65 -4.62
N LEU A 66 -20.10 9.81 -5.25
CA LEU A 66 -18.91 10.18 -5.99
C LEU A 66 -17.73 10.51 -5.07
N MET A 67 -17.97 11.12 -3.91
CA MET A 67 -16.92 11.33 -2.91
C MET A 67 -16.35 9.99 -2.40
N ILE A 68 -17.22 9.01 -2.16
CA ILE A 68 -16.80 7.66 -1.77
C ILE A 68 -15.96 7.05 -2.90
N LEU A 69 -16.45 7.09 -4.15
CA LEU A 69 -15.73 6.55 -5.30
C LEU A 69 -14.36 7.22 -5.49
N LEU A 70 -14.31 8.55 -5.42
CA LEU A 70 -13.09 9.33 -5.55
C LEU A 70 -12.11 9.02 -4.43
N PHE A 71 -12.60 8.87 -3.19
CA PHE A 71 -11.79 8.47 -2.05
C PHE A 71 -11.21 7.06 -2.23
N MET A 72 -12.03 6.10 -2.68
CA MET A 72 -11.57 4.73 -2.98
C MET A 72 -10.48 4.74 -4.05
N LEU A 73 -10.69 5.46 -5.15
CA LEU A 73 -9.68 5.63 -6.21
C LEU A 73 -8.40 6.28 -5.66
N LEU A 74 -8.53 7.34 -4.87
CA LEU A 74 -7.38 8.06 -4.32
C LEU A 74 -6.54 7.15 -3.42
N VAL A 75 -7.16 6.33 -2.57
CA VAL A 75 -6.41 5.41 -1.70
C VAL A 75 -5.78 4.27 -2.51
N LEU A 76 -6.48 3.71 -3.50
CA LEU A 76 -5.92 2.68 -4.40
C LEU A 76 -4.72 3.21 -5.19
N PHE A 77 -4.84 4.41 -5.75
CA PHE A 77 -3.75 5.08 -6.45
C PHE A 77 -2.61 5.42 -5.49
N ALA A 78 -2.92 5.89 -4.28
CA ALA A 78 -1.90 6.15 -3.27
C ALA A 78 -1.11 4.89 -2.95
N GLY A 79 -1.76 3.75 -2.67
CA GLY A 79 -1.08 2.47 -2.42
C GLY A 79 -0.19 2.03 -3.57
N THR A 80 -0.72 2.10 -4.80
CA THR A 80 -0.01 1.68 -6.02
C THR A 80 1.19 2.57 -6.32
N LEU A 81 1.03 3.89 -6.31
CA LEU A 81 2.13 4.85 -6.52
C LEU A 81 3.23 4.70 -5.47
N SER A 82 2.85 4.32 -4.27
CA SER A 82 3.77 4.21 -3.15
C SER A 82 4.57 2.92 -3.17
N GLY A 83 3.93 1.81 -3.52
CA GLY A 83 4.63 0.58 -3.84
C GLY A 83 5.59 0.75 -5.01
N TRP A 84 5.14 1.42 -6.08
CA TRP A 84 5.97 1.69 -7.26
C TRP A 84 7.20 2.56 -6.94
N THR A 85 7.00 3.67 -6.21
CA THR A 85 8.09 4.56 -5.81
C THR A 85 9.06 3.87 -4.86
N ALA A 86 8.58 3.04 -3.93
CA ALA A 86 9.43 2.22 -3.08
C ALA A 86 10.27 1.23 -3.91
N ALA A 87 9.64 0.48 -4.82
CA ALA A 87 10.30 -0.53 -5.65
C ALA A 87 11.44 0.07 -6.48
N THR A 88 11.14 1.15 -7.21
CA THR A 88 12.11 1.81 -8.10
C THR A 88 13.27 2.44 -7.34
N ARG A 89 13.02 3.09 -6.20
CA ARG A 89 14.06 3.72 -5.40
C ARG A 89 14.97 2.71 -4.73
N ILE A 90 14.40 1.67 -4.12
CA ILE A 90 15.17 0.62 -3.46
C ILE A 90 16.06 -0.09 -4.47
N ALA A 91 15.51 -0.52 -5.61
CA ALA A 91 16.28 -1.17 -6.66
C ALA A 91 17.44 -0.26 -7.12
N LYS A 92 17.13 1.01 -7.42
CA LYS A 92 18.13 1.99 -7.86
C LYS A 92 19.24 2.21 -6.84
N THR A 93 18.91 2.32 -5.56
CA THR A 93 19.92 2.51 -4.52
C THR A 93 20.81 1.27 -4.38
N ILE A 94 20.25 0.07 -4.41
CA ILE A 94 21.05 -1.16 -4.36
C ILE A 94 22.00 -1.24 -5.57
N PHE A 95 21.51 -0.97 -6.79
CA PHE A 95 22.36 -0.92 -7.98
C PHE A 95 23.49 0.10 -7.88
N ARG A 96 23.21 1.30 -7.37
CA ARG A 96 24.23 2.33 -7.15
C ARG A 96 25.29 1.92 -6.14
N GLU A 97 24.90 1.23 -5.07
CA GLU A 97 25.87 0.74 -4.08
C GLU A 97 26.73 -0.41 -4.66
N GLN A 98 26.14 -1.25 -5.52
CA GLN A 98 26.85 -2.30 -6.26
C GLN A 98 27.87 -1.69 -7.24
N GLU A 99 27.48 -0.69 -8.02
CA GLU A 99 28.35 -0.02 -8.99
C GLU A 99 29.54 0.69 -8.32
N LYS A 100 29.33 1.22 -7.11
CA LYS A 100 30.39 1.90 -6.33
C LYS A 100 31.33 0.94 -5.59
N ALA A 101 31.15 -0.37 -5.71
CA ALA A 101 31.84 -1.40 -4.91
C ALA A 101 31.72 -1.20 -3.38
N ARG A 102 30.81 -0.32 -2.92
CA ARG A 102 30.49 -0.11 -1.50
C ARG A 102 29.65 -1.27 -0.98
N TYR A 103 28.87 -1.89 -1.86
CA TYR A 103 28.06 -3.05 -1.54
C TYR A 103 28.91 -4.20 -0.98
N ASP A 104 30.06 -4.50 -1.58
CA ASP A 104 30.95 -5.58 -1.11
C ASP A 104 31.47 -5.32 0.32
N LEU A 105 31.79 -4.07 0.64
CA LEU A 105 32.16 -3.68 2.01
C LEU A 105 30.99 -3.82 3.00
N LEU A 106 29.77 -3.53 2.55
CA LEU A 106 28.57 -3.73 3.38
C LEU A 106 28.31 -5.22 3.62
N LEU A 107 28.61 -6.10 2.65
CA LEU A 107 28.45 -7.55 2.82
C LEU A 107 29.36 -8.15 3.90
N LEU A 108 30.48 -7.51 4.22
CA LEU A 108 31.35 -7.91 5.33
C LEU A 108 30.73 -7.68 6.71
N THR A 109 29.57 -7.02 6.78
CA THR A 109 28.90 -6.80 8.06
C THR A 109 28.27 -8.11 8.58
N PRO A 110 28.22 -8.32 9.91
CA PRO A 110 27.64 -9.52 10.54
C PRO A 110 26.22 -9.93 10.12
N PRO A 111 25.27 -9.03 9.80
CA PRO A 111 23.89 -9.42 9.49
C PRO A 111 23.72 -10.10 8.11
N GLY A 112 24.79 -10.19 7.31
CA GLY A 112 24.78 -10.83 5.99
C GLY A 112 24.01 -10.04 4.92
N VAL A 113 23.87 -10.66 3.74
CA VAL A 113 23.32 -10.03 2.52
C VAL A 113 21.89 -9.51 2.72
N LEU A 114 21.03 -10.31 3.36
CA LEU A 114 19.64 -9.91 3.64
C LEU A 114 19.57 -8.71 4.59
N GLY A 115 20.42 -8.70 5.62
CA GLY A 115 20.52 -7.59 6.56
C GLY A 115 20.96 -6.30 5.88
N VAL A 116 21.97 -6.37 5.00
CA VAL A 116 22.43 -5.21 4.20
C VAL A 116 21.31 -4.66 3.33
N HIS A 117 20.61 -5.51 2.57
CA HIS A 117 19.47 -5.06 1.76
C HIS A 117 18.37 -4.43 2.62
N TRP A 118 18.03 -5.05 3.75
CA TRP A 118 17.03 -4.53 4.67
C TRP A 118 17.44 -3.16 5.25
N ALA A 119 18.72 -2.99 5.55
CA ALA A 119 19.27 -1.76 6.09
C ALA A 119 19.30 -0.63 5.04
N ILE A 120 19.59 -0.96 3.77
CA ILE A 120 19.46 -0.03 2.63
C ILE A 120 17.99 0.38 2.45
N VAL A 121 17.07 -0.57 2.45
CA VAL A 121 15.62 -0.33 2.31
C VAL A 121 15.13 0.63 3.39
N THR A 122 15.43 0.33 4.64
CA THR A 122 14.93 1.09 5.80
C THR A 122 15.48 2.51 5.82
N ARG A 123 16.76 2.70 5.47
CA ARG A 123 17.34 4.04 5.26
C ARG A 123 16.62 4.81 4.16
N ASN A 124 16.48 4.23 2.96
CA ASN A 124 15.84 4.91 1.83
C ASN A 124 14.39 5.30 2.13
N LEU A 125 13.61 4.38 2.72
CA LEU A 125 12.20 4.64 3.02
C LEU A 125 12.01 5.71 4.11
N ARG A 126 12.97 5.85 5.04
CA ARG A 126 12.93 6.87 6.10
C ARG A 126 13.24 8.26 5.57
N ASP A 127 14.23 8.37 4.70
CA ASP A 127 14.68 9.65 4.15
C ASP A 127 13.71 10.19 3.09
N ASP A 128 12.96 9.29 2.45
CA ASP A 128 11.99 9.64 1.44
C ASP A 128 10.83 10.50 2.02
N ARG A 129 10.73 11.73 1.52
CA ARG A 129 9.69 12.69 1.91
C ARG A 129 8.29 12.24 1.47
N LEU A 130 8.17 11.59 0.32
CA LEU A 130 6.90 11.08 -0.18
C LEU A 130 6.40 10.00 0.78
N LEU A 131 7.26 9.05 1.15
CA LEU A 131 6.94 7.99 2.10
C LEU A 131 6.75 8.50 3.53
N ARG A 132 7.47 9.56 3.94
CA ARG A 132 7.17 10.25 5.21
C ARG A 132 5.78 10.88 5.19
N TRP A 133 5.41 11.61 4.14
CA TRP A 133 4.06 12.16 3.98
C TRP A 133 3.01 11.04 3.96
N LEU A 134 3.34 9.95 3.28
CA LEU A 134 2.53 8.74 3.26
C LEU A 134 2.42 8.05 4.61
N ARG A 135 3.43 8.12 5.46
CA ARG A 135 3.37 7.62 6.83
C ARG A 135 2.41 8.44 7.69
N TRP A 136 2.16 9.69 7.31
CA TRP A 136 1.10 10.52 7.89
C TRP A 136 -0.27 10.24 7.26
N LEU A 137 -0.37 9.56 6.11
CA LEU A 137 -1.66 9.13 5.56
C LEU A 137 -2.44 8.25 6.55
N PRO A 138 -1.86 7.27 7.26
CA PRO A 138 -2.54 6.59 8.37
C PRO A 138 -3.09 7.55 9.43
N SER A 139 -2.37 8.62 9.78
CA SER A 139 -2.86 9.65 10.72
C SER A 139 -4.05 10.43 10.15
N GLY A 140 -3.97 10.85 8.88
CA GLY A 140 -5.10 11.44 8.16
C GLY A 140 -6.25 10.45 7.94
N PHE A 141 -5.95 9.16 7.84
CA PHE A 141 -6.89 8.06 7.74
C PHE A 141 -7.61 7.84 9.06
N PHE A 142 -6.94 8.00 10.22
CA PHE A 142 -7.62 8.03 11.52
C PHE A 142 -8.55 9.23 11.66
N ILE A 143 -8.16 10.41 11.14
CA ILE A 143 -9.04 11.59 11.11
C ILE A 143 -10.24 11.32 10.18
N PHE A 144 -10.00 10.74 9.01
CA PHE A 144 -11.06 10.36 8.06
C PHE A 144 -11.99 9.29 8.66
N ILE A 145 -11.44 8.26 9.32
CA ILE A 145 -12.20 7.26 10.07
C ILE A 145 -13.00 7.95 11.17
N ALA A 146 -12.42 8.88 11.92
CA ALA A 146 -13.12 9.60 12.98
C ALA A 146 -14.29 10.43 12.42
N PHE A 147 -14.08 11.14 11.30
CA PHE A 147 -15.14 11.86 10.59
C PHE A 147 -16.22 10.93 10.06
N LEU A 148 -15.83 9.77 9.52
CA LEU A 148 -16.77 8.78 9.02
C LEU A 148 -17.55 8.15 10.17
N LEU A 149 -16.89 7.75 11.26
CA LEU A 149 -17.49 7.27 12.50
C LEU A 149 -18.41 8.32 13.13
N PHE A 150 -18.09 9.60 13.00
CA PHE A 150 -18.92 10.71 13.47
C PHE A 150 -20.17 10.89 12.60
N GLY A 151 -20.02 10.92 11.27
CA GLY A 151 -21.17 10.92 10.34
C GLY A 151 -22.05 9.67 10.51
N LEU A 152 -21.41 8.56 10.85
CA LEU A 152 -22.03 7.28 11.15
C LEU A 152 -22.76 7.29 12.50
N LEU A 153 -22.22 7.94 13.53
CA LEU A 153 -22.90 8.19 14.80
C LEU A 153 -24.16 9.03 14.56
N ILE A 154 -24.05 10.09 13.75
CA ILE A 154 -25.19 10.93 13.35
C ILE A 154 -26.22 10.07 12.60
N GLY A 155 -25.79 9.23 11.67
CA GLY A 155 -26.66 8.30 10.94
C GLY A 155 -27.38 7.33 11.87
N ILE A 156 -26.69 6.73 12.83
CA ILE A 156 -27.26 5.82 13.84
C ILE A 156 -28.25 6.57 14.73
N VAL A 157 -27.93 7.77 15.21
CA VAL A 157 -28.84 8.57 16.04
C VAL A 157 -30.09 8.94 15.25
N THR A 158 -29.93 9.35 13.99
CA THR A 158 -31.05 9.71 13.11
C THR A 158 -31.92 8.51 12.80
N THR A 159 -31.33 7.35 12.52
CA THR A 159 -32.08 6.12 12.24
C THR A 159 -32.68 5.48 13.48
N SER A 160 -32.05 5.60 14.64
CA SER A 160 -32.63 5.18 15.93
C SER A 160 -33.82 6.06 16.31
N PHE A 161 -33.75 7.36 16.00
CA PHE A 161 -34.88 8.28 16.13
C PHE A 161 -36.02 7.93 15.17
N LEU A 162 -35.72 7.61 13.90
CA LEU A 162 -36.71 7.15 12.92
C LEU A 162 -37.29 5.77 13.26
N TRP A 163 -36.50 4.89 13.89
CA TRP A 163 -36.93 3.59 14.41
C TRP A 163 -37.93 3.75 15.56
N LEU A 164 -37.70 4.73 16.44
CA LEU A 164 -38.65 5.13 17.48
C LEU A 164 -39.98 5.64 16.90
N LEU A 165 -39.95 6.19 15.67
CA LEU A 165 -41.12 6.60 14.88
C LEU A 165 -41.76 5.43 14.08
N ASN A 166 -41.41 4.18 14.42
CA ASN A 166 -42.05 2.93 13.98
C ASN A 166 -41.68 2.42 12.58
N ASP A 167 -40.45 2.66 12.10
CA ASP A 167 -39.95 2.08 10.85
C ASP A 167 -38.71 1.20 11.06
N ALA A 168 -38.95 -0.07 11.40
CA ALA A 168 -37.92 -1.05 11.73
C ALA A 168 -36.93 -1.32 10.58
N LEU A 169 -37.36 -1.13 9.33
CA LEU A 169 -36.57 -1.39 8.14
C LEU A 169 -35.47 -0.33 7.93
N LEU A 170 -35.72 0.92 8.34
CA LEU A 170 -34.74 2.01 8.21
C LEU A 170 -33.54 1.81 9.14
N GLY A 171 -33.77 1.35 10.38
CA GLY A 171 -32.69 1.10 11.36
C GLY A 171 -31.70 0.02 10.90
N PHE A 172 -32.21 -1.07 10.33
CA PHE A 172 -31.35 -2.16 9.84
C PHE A 172 -30.50 -1.74 8.63
N SER A 173 -31.06 -0.93 7.73
CA SER A 173 -30.33 -0.42 6.55
C SER A 173 -29.13 0.44 6.94
N ALA A 174 -29.24 1.23 8.02
CA ALA A 174 -28.16 2.07 8.51
C ALA A 174 -27.01 1.23 9.06
N LEU A 175 -27.30 0.24 9.92
CA LEU A 175 -26.29 -0.68 10.45
C LEU A 175 -25.55 -1.46 9.34
N PHE A 176 -26.27 -1.84 8.28
CA PHE A 176 -25.66 -2.44 7.09
C PHE A 176 -24.65 -1.48 6.43
N GLN A 177 -25.05 -0.22 6.15
CA GLN A 177 -24.17 0.78 5.53
C GLN A 177 -22.93 1.08 6.38
N VAL A 178 -23.10 1.19 7.70
CA VAL A 178 -22.03 1.31 8.72
C VAL A 178 -21.01 0.18 8.57
N SER A 179 -21.48 -1.06 8.62
CA SER A 179 -20.62 -2.23 8.58
C SER A 179 -19.88 -2.35 7.24
N ALA A 180 -20.58 -2.11 6.13
CA ALA A 180 -19.99 -2.09 4.79
C ALA A 180 -18.91 -1.00 4.66
N GLY A 181 -19.16 0.20 5.19
CA GLY A 181 -18.19 1.30 5.17
C GLY A 181 -16.90 0.97 5.93
N LEU A 182 -17.01 0.43 7.15
CA LEU A 182 -15.86 0.01 7.95
C LEU A 182 -15.06 -1.11 7.27
N LEU A 183 -15.74 -2.06 6.63
CA LEU A 183 -15.10 -3.09 5.84
C LEU A 183 -14.32 -2.47 4.68
N VAL A 184 -14.93 -1.58 3.89
CA VAL A 184 -14.27 -0.89 2.77
C VAL A 184 -13.01 -0.15 3.20
N ILE A 185 -13.07 0.59 4.29
CA ILE A 185 -11.92 1.29 4.88
C ILE A 185 -10.80 0.30 5.21
N THR A 186 -11.13 -0.80 5.89
CA THR A 186 -10.16 -1.83 6.27
C THR A 186 -9.48 -2.44 5.05
N ILE A 187 -10.23 -2.66 3.95
CA ILE A 187 -9.68 -3.13 2.67
C ILE A 187 -8.66 -2.14 2.13
N LEU A 188 -9.05 -0.88 2.00
CA LEU A 188 -8.22 0.15 1.38
C LEU A 188 -6.92 0.36 2.17
N TYR A 189 -7.01 0.36 3.50
CA TYR A 189 -5.84 0.45 4.37
C TYR A 189 -4.90 -0.74 4.19
N THR A 190 -5.46 -1.94 4.15
CA THR A 190 -4.66 -3.16 4.03
C THR A 190 -4.04 -3.30 2.65
N ASP A 191 -4.77 -2.95 1.60
CA ASP A 191 -4.28 -2.91 0.21
C ASP A 191 -3.13 -1.91 0.06
N TYR A 192 -3.25 -0.74 0.68
CA TYR A 192 -2.19 0.26 0.75
C TYR A 192 -0.92 -0.32 1.40
N LEU A 193 -1.04 -0.93 2.58
CA LEU A 193 0.09 -1.52 3.30
C LEU A 193 0.77 -2.62 2.49
N GLN A 194 -0.02 -3.55 1.95
CA GLN A 194 0.49 -4.67 1.17
C GLN A 194 1.13 -4.22 -0.14
N SER A 195 0.61 -3.18 -0.79
CA SER A 195 1.22 -2.59 -2.00
C SER A 195 2.59 -2.00 -1.71
N VAL A 196 2.77 -1.30 -0.58
CA VAL A 196 4.08 -0.77 -0.19
C VAL A 196 5.06 -1.91 0.11
N VAL A 197 4.66 -2.90 0.92
CA VAL A 197 5.51 -4.05 1.24
C VAL A 197 5.90 -4.82 -0.01
N LEU A 198 4.96 -5.05 -0.93
CA LEU A 198 5.22 -5.70 -2.20
C LEU A 198 6.22 -4.91 -3.04
N GLY A 199 6.06 -3.59 -3.11
CA GLY A 199 7.02 -2.70 -3.76
C GLY A 199 8.42 -2.83 -3.19
N VAL A 200 8.56 -2.86 -1.87
CA VAL A 200 9.84 -3.07 -1.18
C VAL A 200 10.48 -4.40 -1.58
N LEU A 201 9.72 -5.50 -1.57
CA LEU A 201 10.23 -6.83 -1.93
C LEU A 201 10.67 -6.90 -3.39
N VAL A 202 9.89 -6.32 -4.31
CA VAL A 202 10.28 -6.21 -5.72
C VAL A 202 11.59 -5.42 -5.84
N GLY A 203 11.72 -4.31 -5.11
CA GLY A 203 12.94 -3.49 -5.09
C GLY A 203 14.17 -4.23 -4.58
N ILE A 204 14.03 -5.13 -3.60
CA ILE A 204 15.12 -5.97 -3.07
C ILE A 204 15.48 -7.09 -4.04
N LEU A 205 14.48 -7.73 -4.66
CA LEU A 205 14.69 -8.87 -5.55
C LEU A 205 15.34 -8.47 -6.86
N LEU A 206 14.94 -7.34 -7.44
CA LEU A 206 15.34 -6.99 -8.80
C LEU A 206 16.86 -6.93 -9.04
N PRO A 207 17.68 -6.32 -8.15
CA PRO A 207 19.13 -6.26 -8.33
C PRO A 207 19.80 -7.63 -8.32
N THR A 208 19.17 -8.64 -7.69
CA THR A 208 19.71 -10.02 -7.70
C THR A 208 19.58 -10.68 -9.07
N TYR A 209 18.53 -10.35 -9.84
CA TYR A 209 18.31 -10.92 -11.17
C TYR A 209 18.99 -10.12 -12.29
N ALA A 210 19.17 -8.81 -12.11
CA ALA A 210 19.59 -7.91 -13.17
C ALA A 210 20.98 -7.27 -12.93
N ARG A 211 21.95 -8.04 -12.39
CA ARG A 211 23.30 -7.55 -12.02
C ARG A 211 24.06 -6.81 -13.12
N THR A 212 23.83 -7.15 -14.39
CA THR A 212 24.55 -6.58 -15.55
C THR A 212 23.86 -5.37 -16.18
N GLN A 213 22.71 -4.95 -15.66
CA GLN A 213 21.91 -3.90 -16.28
C GLN A 213 22.33 -2.50 -15.84
N ALA A 214 22.36 -1.57 -16.79
CA ALA A 214 22.63 -0.16 -16.51
C ALA A 214 21.55 0.45 -15.58
N GLU A 215 21.92 1.48 -14.81
CA GLU A 215 21.04 2.16 -13.83
C GLU A 215 19.67 2.55 -14.42
N ASN A 216 19.63 2.97 -15.69
CA ASN A 216 18.41 3.37 -16.36
C ASN A 216 17.46 2.20 -16.66
N SER A 217 17.99 1.03 -17.02
CA SER A 217 17.15 -0.14 -17.31
C SER A 217 16.66 -0.81 -16.02
N ALA A 218 17.41 -0.70 -14.92
CA ALA A 218 16.95 -1.12 -13.59
C ALA A 218 15.65 -0.42 -13.16
N TYR A 219 15.51 0.88 -13.41
CA TYR A 219 14.29 1.62 -13.09
C TYR A 219 13.08 1.14 -13.90
N ALA A 220 13.28 0.95 -15.21
CA ALA A 220 12.23 0.48 -16.11
C ALA A 220 11.78 -0.94 -15.73
N LEU A 221 12.74 -1.83 -15.44
CA LEU A 221 12.48 -3.21 -15.03
C LEU A 221 11.75 -3.27 -13.67
N ALA A 222 12.16 -2.45 -12.69
CA ALA A 222 11.49 -2.38 -11.38
C ALA A 222 10.02 -1.94 -11.53
N SER A 223 9.79 -0.93 -12.36
CA SER A 223 8.47 -0.43 -12.66
C SER A 223 7.61 -1.49 -13.35
N ALA A 224 8.16 -2.12 -14.39
CA ALA A 224 7.47 -3.16 -15.14
C ALA A 224 7.10 -4.37 -14.26
N CYS A 225 8.03 -4.86 -13.44
CA CYS A 225 7.76 -5.96 -12.52
C CYS A 225 6.69 -5.60 -11.49
N PHE A 226 6.78 -4.41 -10.88
CA PHE A 226 5.77 -3.97 -9.91
C PHE A 226 4.38 -3.85 -10.55
N PHE A 227 4.27 -3.18 -11.70
CA PHE A 227 2.99 -3.02 -12.39
C PHE A 227 2.45 -4.33 -12.93
N ALA A 228 3.30 -5.26 -13.38
CA ALA A 228 2.87 -6.59 -13.79
C ALA A 228 2.23 -7.34 -12.61
N VAL A 229 2.90 -7.40 -11.46
CA VAL A 229 2.35 -8.05 -10.26
C VAL A 229 1.05 -7.38 -9.80
N GLN A 230 1.01 -6.04 -9.78
CA GLN A 230 -0.17 -5.30 -9.36
C GLN A 230 -1.34 -5.47 -10.36
N ALA A 231 -1.07 -5.45 -11.67
CA ALA A 231 -2.08 -5.63 -12.71
C ALA A 231 -2.65 -7.05 -12.68
N THR A 232 -1.81 -8.07 -12.54
CA THR A 232 -2.27 -9.45 -12.37
C THR A 232 -3.18 -9.58 -11.16
N TYR A 233 -2.79 -9.00 -10.04
CA TYR A 233 -3.59 -9.01 -8.82
C TYR A 233 -4.95 -8.31 -9.01
N TYR A 234 -4.96 -7.07 -9.54
CA TYR A 234 -6.21 -6.33 -9.75
C TYR A 234 -7.10 -6.95 -10.83
N LEU A 235 -6.53 -7.63 -11.82
CA LEU A 235 -7.29 -8.36 -12.82
C LEU A 235 -8.00 -9.56 -12.18
N VAL A 236 -7.29 -10.38 -11.41
CA VAL A 236 -7.87 -11.53 -10.71
C VAL A 236 -8.93 -11.07 -9.71
N PHE A 237 -8.62 -10.04 -8.91
CA PHE A 237 -9.56 -9.49 -7.94
C PHE A 237 -10.76 -8.80 -8.61
N GLY A 238 -10.54 -8.03 -9.66
CA GLY A 238 -11.58 -7.34 -10.40
C GLY A 238 -12.55 -8.32 -11.06
N LEU A 239 -12.04 -9.34 -11.75
CA LEU A 239 -12.88 -10.36 -12.39
C LEU A 239 -13.67 -11.19 -11.36
N SER A 240 -13.01 -11.65 -10.29
CA SER A 240 -13.68 -12.43 -9.24
C SER A 240 -14.69 -11.58 -8.46
N GLY A 241 -14.35 -10.32 -8.16
CA GLY A 241 -15.21 -9.37 -7.47
C GLY A 241 -16.43 -8.98 -8.30
N LEU A 242 -16.26 -8.68 -9.59
CA LEU A 242 -17.37 -8.39 -10.51
C LEU A 242 -18.30 -9.60 -10.65
N TRP A 243 -17.74 -10.80 -10.78
CA TRP A 243 -18.52 -12.02 -10.87
C TRP A 243 -19.33 -12.29 -9.59
N LEU A 244 -18.70 -12.20 -8.40
CA LEU A 244 -19.38 -12.37 -7.11
C LEU A 244 -20.44 -11.28 -6.87
N THR A 245 -20.13 -10.04 -7.27
CA THR A 245 -21.08 -8.93 -7.13
C THR A 245 -22.31 -9.14 -7.99
N ALA A 246 -22.12 -9.52 -9.25
CA ALA A 246 -23.22 -9.75 -10.19
C ALA A 246 -24.08 -10.97 -9.82
N GLN A 247 -23.46 -12.09 -9.42
CA GLN A 247 -24.16 -13.35 -9.21
C GLN A 247 -24.75 -13.49 -7.80
N VAL A 248 -24.16 -12.85 -6.79
CA VAL A 248 -24.53 -13.08 -5.38
C VAL A 248 -24.97 -11.82 -4.68
N ILE A 249 -24.16 -10.74 -4.74
CA ILE A 249 -24.44 -9.53 -3.96
C ILE A 249 -25.65 -8.79 -4.51
N LEU A 250 -25.72 -8.56 -5.83
CA LEU A 250 -26.81 -7.79 -6.44
C LEU A 250 -28.17 -8.48 -6.26
N PRO A 251 -28.34 -9.80 -6.51
CA PRO A 251 -29.59 -10.49 -6.23
C PRO A 251 -29.95 -10.48 -4.74
N ALA A 252 -28.96 -10.64 -3.84
CA ALA A 252 -29.20 -10.59 -2.40
C ALA A 252 -29.71 -9.21 -1.96
N LEU A 253 -29.17 -8.13 -2.51
CA LEU A 253 -29.63 -6.76 -2.22
C LEU A 253 -31.05 -6.52 -2.74
N VAL A 254 -31.36 -6.94 -3.97
CA VAL A 254 -32.71 -6.80 -4.57
C VAL A 254 -33.75 -7.58 -3.78
N GLN A 255 -33.39 -8.75 -3.24
CA GLN A 255 -34.27 -9.58 -2.41
C GLN A 255 -34.34 -9.13 -0.93
N GLY A 256 -33.71 -8.01 -0.56
CA GLY A 256 -33.66 -7.53 0.83
C GLY A 256 -32.81 -8.39 1.78
N ARG A 257 -32.01 -9.33 1.26
CA ARG A 257 -31.15 -10.24 2.04
C ARG A 257 -29.78 -9.61 2.34
N GLN A 258 -29.79 -8.45 2.97
CA GLN A 258 -28.59 -7.64 3.22
C GLN A 258 -27.52 -8.40 4.03
N VAL A 259 -27.91 -9.28 4.96
CA VAL A 259 -26.97 -10.12 5.74
C VAL A 259 -26.10 -10.99 4.82
N ILE A 260 -26.70 -11.61 3.80
CA ILE A 260 -25.97 -12.45 2.86
C ILE A 260 -24.96 -11.60 2.08
N ALA A 261 -25.34 -10.38 1.68
CA ALA A 261 -24.44 -9.47 1.00
C ALA A 261 -23.22 -9.09 1.87
N VAL A 262 -23.39 -8.83 3.17
CA VAL A 262 -22.26 -8.56 4.09
C VAL A 262 -21.35 -9.77 4.22
N ILE A 263 -21.92 -10.96 4.42
CA ILE A 263 -21.13 -12.19 4.60
C ILE A 263 -20.31 -12.47 3.34
N VAL A 264 -20.93 -12.38 2.16
CA VAL A 264 -20.27 -12.59 0.88
C VAL A 264 -19.18 -11.54 0.67
N LEU A 265 -19.47 -10.26 0.95
CA LEU A 265 -18.47 -9.20 0.90
C LEU A 265 -17.28 -9.56 1.80
N ALA A 266 -17.51 -9.88 3.08
CA ALA A 266 -16.47 -10.26 4.03
C ALA A 266 -15.63 -11.46 3.56
N ILE A 267 -16.25 -12.47 2.95
CA ILE A 267 -15.54 -13.60 2.33
C ILE A 267 -14.65 -13.14 1.17
N CYS A 268 -15.17 -12.30 0.27
CA CYS A 268 -14.37 -11.70 -0.80
C CYS A 268 -13.14 -10.98 -0.24
N LEU A 269 -13.29 -10.29 0.89
CA LEU A 269 -12.18 -9.56 1.53
C LEU A 269 -11.16 -10.51 2.11
N ALA A 270 -11.61 -11.56 2.78
CA ALA A 270 -10.71 -12.57 3.33
C ALA A 270 -9.89 -13.23 2.21
N VAL A 271 -10.52 -13.56 1.07
CA VAL A 271 -9.84 -14.14 -0.10
C VAL A 271 -8.86 -13.14 -0.71
N MET A 272 -9.29 -11.89 -0.91
CA MET A 272 -8.45 -10.80 -1.41
C MET A 272 -7.19 -10.65 -0.54
N PHE A 273 -7.40 -10.52 0.76
CA PHE A 273 -6.35 -10.36 1.74
C PHE A 273 -5.38 -11.56 1.76
N ALA A 274 -5.92 -12.78 1.74
CA ALA A 274 -5.14 -14.01 1.72
C ALA A 274 -4.28 -14.12 0.45
N SER A 275 -4.84 -13.78 -0.72
CA SER A 275 -4.12 -13.85 -1.99
C SER A 275 -2.91 -12.89 -2.03
N ARG A 276 -3.05 -11.66 -1.51
CA ARG A 276 -1.92 -10.74 -1.36
C ARG A 276 -0.89 -11.23 -0.37
N GLU A 277 -1.32 -11.76 0.77
CA GLU A 277 -0.41 -12.30 1.77
C GLU A 277 0.39 -13.49 1.21
N ILE A 278 -0.22 -14.33 0.36
CA ILE A 278 0.48 -15.40 -0.37
C ILE A 278 1.53 -14.81 -1.31
N ALA A 279 1.20 -13.77 -2.09
CA ALA A 279 2.16 -13.11 -2.98
C ALA A 279 3.35 -12.50 -2.22
N VAL A 280 3.08 -11.84 -1.09
CA VAL A 280 4.13 -11.28 -0.21
C VAL A 280 5.02 -12.38 0.37
N ARG A 281 4.43 -13.49 0.86
CA ARG A 281 5.20 -14.64 1.36
C ARG A 281 6.04 -15.28 0.28
N TRP A 282 5.49 -15.42 -0.92
CA TRP A 282 6.21 -15.98 -2.06
C TRP A 282 7.41 -15.11 -2.44
N LEU A 283 7.23 -13.79 -2.59
CA LEU A 283 8.32 -12.86 -2.87
C LEU A 283 9.37 -12.84 -1.75
N TRP A 284 8.93 -12.85 -0.49
CA TRP A 284 9.84 -12.89 0.66
C TRP A 284 10.71 -14.14 0.65
N ARG A 285 10.10 -15.31 0.43
CA ARG A 285 10.83 -16.58 0.34
C ARG A 285 11.82 -16.59 -0.82
N GLN A 286 11.44 -16.05 -1.98
CA GLN A 286 12.38 -15.90 -3.10
C GLN A 286 13.55 -14.98 -2.74
N ALA A 287 13.32 -13.93 -1.95
CA ALA A 287 14.39 -13.03 -1.50
C ALA A 287 15.32 -13.74 -0.52
N GLU A 288 14.79 -14.50 0.43
CA GLU A 288 15.60 -15.29 1.36
C GLU A 288 16.46 -16.32 0.62
N GLU A 289 15.86 -17.13 -0.25
CA GLU A 289 16.57 -18.18 -1.00
C GLU A 289 17.71 -17.56 -1.83
N ARG A 290 17.43 -16.52 -2.62
CA ARG A 290 18.42 -15.90 -3.50
C ARG A 290 19.57 -15.24 -2.76
N LEU A 291 19.26 -14.52 -1.69
CA LEU A 291 20.29 -13.79 -0.93
C LEU A 291 21.16 -14.73 -0.09
N GLN A 292 20.66 -15.91 0.29
CA GLN A 292 21.47 -16.96 0.91
C GLN A 292 22.42 -17.64 -0.08
N PHE A 293 21.96 -17.96 -1.30
CA PHE A 293 22.82 -18.53 -2.34
C PHE A 293 23.98 -17.59 -2.69
N ASP A 294 23.71 -16.30 -2.83
CA ASP A 294 24.74 -15.29 -3.12
C ASP A 294 25.81 -15.18 -2.01
N ALA A 295 25.41 -15.37 -0.76
CA ALA A 295 26.34 -15.37 0.38
C ALA A 295 27.30 -16.57 0.35
N LEU A 296 26.80 -17.74 -0.07
CA LEU A 296 27.61 -18.95 -0.18
C LEU A 296 28.61 -18.86 -1.34
N ASP A 297 28.16 -18.38 -2.50
CA ASP A 297 29.01 -18.24 -3.69
C ASP A 297 30.15 -17.23 -3.50
N SER A 298 29.90 -16.16 -2.75
CA SER A 298 30.92 -15.15 -2.44
C SER A 298 31.98 -15.66 -1.46
N GLY A 299 31.59 -16.47 -0.47
CA GLY A 299 32.53 -17.10 0.47
C GLY A 299 33.45 -18.14 -0.16
N VAL A 300 33.05 -18.77 -1.27
CA VAL A 300 33.90 -19.74 -2.01
C VAL A 300 34.97 -19.04 -2.87
N ARG A 301 34.78 -17.77 -3.21
CA ARG A 301 35.70 -17.01 -4.09
C ARG A 301 36.69 -16.11 -3.35
N ALA A 302 36.52 -15.92 -2.04
CA ALA A 302 37.41 -15.15 -1.18
C ALA A 302 38.50 -16.05 -0.57
#